data_AF-A0A5C1ECE5-F1
#
_entry.id   AF-A0A5C1ECE5-F1
#
_cell.length_a   1.000
_cell.length_b   1.000
_cell.length_c   1.000
_cell.angle_alpha   90.00
_cell.angle_beta   90.00
_cell.angle_gamma   90.00
#
_symmetry.space_group_name_H-M   'P 1'
#
loop_
_entity.id
_entity.type
_entity.pdbx_description
1 polymer ?
#
loop_
_entity_poly.entity_id
_entity_poly.type
_entity_poly.pdbx_seq_one_letter_code
_entity_poly.pdbx_strand_id
1 'polypeptide(L)'
;MIRFRLQELLAEKHFKEGRRVTLLEVSQATGINRVTLSKMVNHLGYSTVTDNLDKLCKYFDCKLEDLAVYVDAPAEQEDGHREK
;
A
#
# COMPACT_ATOMS: atom_id res chain seq x y z
N MET A 1 -14.00 -8.28 -1.37
CA MET A 1 -13.13 -7.36 -2.15
C MET A 1 -11.69 -7.42 -1.64
N ILE A 2 -10.67 -7.21 -2.48
CA ILE A 2 -9.27 -7.23 -2.03
C ILE A 2 -8.93 -5.90 -1.35
N ARG A 3 -8.40 -5.96 -0.13
CA ARG A 3 -7.83 -4.83 0.62
C ARG A 3 -6.32 -4.92 0.60
N PHE A 4 -5.65 -3.80 0.31
CA PHE A 4 -4.21 -3.70 0.43
C PHE A 4 -3.82 -3.15 1.82
N ARG A 5 -2.90 -3.82 2.52
CA ARG A 5 -2.36 -3.39 3.82
C ARG A 5 -1.09 -2.55 3.66
N LEU A 6 -1.05 -1.70 2.63
CA LEU A 6 0.15 -0.90 2.33
C LEU A 6 0.54 0.01 3.49
N GLN A 7 -0.44 0.60 4.19
CA GLN A 7 -0.18 1.46 5.35
C GLN A 7 0.52 0.72 6.49
N GLU A 8 0.13 -0.52 6.77
CA GLU A 8 0.78 -1.32 7.80
C GLU A 8 2.22 -1.65 7.41
N LEU A 9 2.43 -2.10 6.17
CA LEU A 9 3.77 -2.39 5.65
C LEU A 9 4.69 -1.16 5.65
N LEU A 10 4.15 0.02 5.34
CA LEU A 10 4.86 1.30 5.46
C LEU A 10 5.26 1.56 6.91
N ALA A 11 4.36 1.40 7.86
CA ALA A 11 4.64 1.62 9.28
C ALA A 11 5.68 0.62 9.81
N GLU A 12 5.56 -0.67 9.46
CA GLU A 12 6.56 -1.68 9.80
C GLU A 12 7.93 -1.34 9.24
N LYS A 13 7.99 -0.89 7.98
CA LYS A 13 9.27 -0.53 7.36
C LYS A 13 9.90 0.70 7.99
N HIS A 14 9.10 1.71 8.38
CA HIS A 14 9.60 2.84 9.19
C HIS A 14 10.26 2.36 10.47
N PHE A 15 9.61 1.44 11.15
CA PHE A 15 10.09 0.92 12.42
C PHE A 15 11.39 0.11 12.22
N LYS A 16 11.45 -0.73 11.19
CA LYS A 16 12.63 -1.55 10.86
C LYS A 16 13.84 -0.72 10.43
N GLU A 17 13.67 0.29 9.57
CA GLU A 17 14.79 1.13 9.12
C GLU A 17 15.11 2.29 10.08
N GLY A 18 14.25 2.58 11.05
CA GLY A 18 14.41 3.73 11.96
C GLY A 18 14.32 5.08 11.24
N ARG A 19 13.77 5.12 10.01
CA ARG A 19 13.63 6.32 9.19
C ARG A 19 12.26 6.44 8.55
N ARG A 20 11.89 7.67 8.19
CA ARG A 20 10.57 7.98 7.65
C ARG A 20 10.44 7.53 6.18
N VAL A 21 9.95 6.32 5.91
CA VAL A 21 9.66 5.84 4.55
C VAL A 21 8.36 6.47 4.01
N THR A 22 8.48 7.39 3.07
CA THR A 22 7.30 8.04 2.47
C THR A 22 6.77 7.27 1.27
N LEU A 23 5.51 7.51 0.89
CA LEU A 23 4.97 7.01 -0.40
C LEU A 23 5.82 7.47 -1.60
N LEU A 24 6.53 8.59 -1.47
CA LEU A 24 7.46 9.07 -2.50
C LEU A 24 8.68 8.17 -2.62
N GLU A 25 9.28 7.76 -1.50
CA GLU A 25 10.40 6.79 -1.48
C GLU A 25 9.97 5.45 -2.09
N VAL A 26 8.81 4.93 -1.68
CA VAL A 26 8.25 3.70 -2.26
C VAL A 26 8.04 3.88 -3.75
N SER A 27 7.50 5.03 -4.18
CA SER A 27 7.27 5.35 -5.59
C SER A 27 8.57 5.37 -6.40
N GLN A 28 9.64 5.97 -5.86
CA GLN A 28 10.96 6.00 -6.50
C GLN A 28 11.60 4.61 -6.57
N ALA A 29 11.49 3.81 -5.51
CA ALA A 29 12.11 2.49 -5.43
C ALA A 29 11.36 1.41 -6.23
N THR A 30 10.02 1.49 -6.27
CA THR A 30 9.16 0.52 -6.98
C THR A 30 8.78 0.98 -8.39
N GLY A 31 9.01 2.25 -8.73
CA GLY A 31 8.56 2.85 -9.98
C GLY A 31 7.03 3.03 -10.08
N ILE A 32 6.28 2.75 -9.01
CA ILE A 32 4.82 2.94 -8.98
C ILE A 32 4.51 4.41 -8.71
N ASN A 33 3.54 4.99 -9.40
CA ASN A 33 3.17 6.39 -9.18
C ASN A 33 2.59 6.60 -7.76
N ARG A 34 3.00 7.67 -7.06
CA ARG A 34 2.47 8.07 -5.74
C ARG A 34 0.94 8.08 -5.71
N VAL A 35 0.30 8.54 -6.78
CA VAL A 35 -1.17 8.57 -6.89
C VAL A 35 -1.76 7.16 -6.85
N THR A 36 -1.13 6.20 -7.54
CA THR A 36 -1.53 4.79 -7.53
C THR A 36 -1.37 4.19 -6.15
N LEU A 37 -0.24 4.43 -5.47
CA LEU A 37 -0.04 3.95 -4.09
C LEU A 37 -1.09 4.53 -3.13
N SER A 38 -1.38 5.83 -3.26
CA SER A 38 -2.44 6.49 -2.49
C SER A 38 -3.80 5.84 -2.75
N LYS A 39 -4.12 5.53 -4.01
CA LYS A 39 -5.36 4.82 -4.35
C LYS A 39 -5.39 3.41 -3.80
N MET A 40 -4.27 2.67 -3.83
CA MET A 40 -4.19 1.32 -3.25
C MET A 40 -4.40 1.32 -1.73
N VAL A 41 -3.92 2.37 -1.05
CA VAL A 41 -4.11 2.55 0.38
C VAL A 41 -5.55 2.90 0.75
N ASN A 42 -6.16 3.82 0.00
CA ASN A 42 -7.47 4.39 0.37
C ASN A 42 -8.65 3.65 -0.28
N HIS A 43 -8.48 3.05 -1.47
CA HIS A 43 -9.54 2.35 -2.18
C HIS A 43 -9.42 0.84 -2.07
N LEU A 44 -10.47 0.24 -1.54
CA LEU A 44 -10.66 -1.20 -1.54
C LEU A 44 -11.07 -1.68 -2.93
N GLY A 45 -10.48 -2.80 -3.38
CA GLY A 45 -10.75 -3.35 -4.71
C GLY A 45 -10.08 -2.59 -5.86
N TYR A 46 -9.07 -1.75 -5.57
CA TYR A 46 -8.29 -1.12 -6.64
C TYR A 46 -7.65 -2.19 -7.53
N SER A 47 -7.94 -2.12 -8.84
CA SER A 47 -7.32 -3.00 -9.83
C SER A 47 -5.88 -2.56 -10.06
N THR A 48 -4.94 -3.37 -9.57
CA THR A 48 -3.51 -3.23 -9.85
C THR A 48 -3.03 -4.42 -10.66
N VAL A 49 -1.88 -4.27 -11.33
CA VAL A 49 -1.23 -5.35 -12.06
C VAL A 49 -0.30 -6.14 -11.14
N THR A 50 -0.08 -7.41 -11.46
CA THR A 50 0.79 -8.30 -10.68
C THR A 50 2.22 -7.78 -10.59
N ASP A 51 2.69 -7.05 -11.59
CA ASP A 51 4.01 -6.37 -11.61
C ASP A 51 4.17 -5.36 -10.46
N ASN A 52 3.10 -4.62 -10.13
CA ASN A 52 3.14 -3.69 -8.99
C ASN A 52 3.22 -4.43 -7.67
N LEU A 53 2.50 -5.56 -7.54
CA LEU A 53 2.52 -6.40 -6.35
C LEU A 53 3.92 -6.99 -6.13
N ASP A 54 4.56 -7.51 -7.18
CA ASP A 54 5.92 -8.04 -7.14
C ASP A 54 6.93 -7.00 -6.62
N LYS A 55 6.92 -5.80 -7.21
CA LYS A 55 7.84 -4.72 -6.79
C LYS A 55 7.61 -4.29 -5.35
N LEU A 56 6.35 -4.23 -4.91
CA LEU A 56 6.01 -3.90 -3.53
C LEU A 56 6.48 -5.01 -2.58
N CYS A 57 6.16 -6.27 -2.86
CA CYS A 57 6.62 -7.42 -2.07
C CYS A 57 8.15 -7.45 -1.97
N LYS A 58 8.85 -7.21 -3.07
CA LYS A 58 10.32 -7.13 -3.11
C LYS A 58 10.86 -5.93 -2.34
N TYR A 59 10.19 -4.79 -2.39
CA TYR A 59 10.60 -3.59 -1.65
C TYR A 59 10.36 -3.71 -0.14
N PHE A 60 9.23 -4.28 0.26
CA PHE A 60 8.86 -4.47 1.67
C PHE A 60 9.43 -5.75 2.27
N ASP A 61 10.01 -6.63 1.44
CA ASP A 61 10.49 -7.96 1.82
C ASP A 61 9.39 -8.74 2.56
N CYS A 62 8.17 -8.71 2.00
CA CYS A 62 6.98 -9.30 2.59
C CYS A 62 6.31 -10.27 1.61
N LYS A 63 5.47 -11.16 2.13
CA LYS A 63 4.68 -12.05 1.27
C LYS A 63 3.50 -11.29 0.67
N LEU A 64 2.92 -11.85 -0.40
CA LEU A 64 1.73 -11.29 -1.03
C LEU A 64 0.52 -11.29 -0.10
N GLU A 65 0.42 -12.30 0.78
CA GLU A 65 -0.63 -12.41 1.81
C GLU A 65 -0.59 -11.28 2.86
N ASP A 66 0.60 -10.74 3.14
CA ASP A 66 0.75 -9.58 4.04
C ASP A 66 0.32 -8.29 3.35
N LEU A 67 0.56 -8.20 2.04
CA LEU A 67 0.25 -7.01 1.24
C LEU A 67 -1.22 -6.94 0.85
N ALA A 68 -1.84 -8.04 0.45
CA ALA A 68 -3.20 -8.09 -0.08
C ALA A 68 -4.02 -9.16 0.61
N VAL A 69 -5.16 -8.76 1.16
CA VAL A 69 -6.10 -9.67 1.83
C VAL A 69 -7.50 -9.56 1.30
N TYR A 70 -8.16 -10.70 1.18
CA TYR A 70 -9.55 -10.75 0.82
C TYR A 70 -10.43 -10.44 2.04
N VAL A 71 -11.28 -9.43 1.94
CA VAL A 71 -12.29 -9.09 2.94
C VAL A 71 -13.68 -9.26 2.35
N ASP A 72 -14.52 -10.03 3.03
CA ASP A 72 -15.91 -10.32 2.61
C ASP A 72 -16.91 -9.24 3.08
N ALA A 73 -16.50 -8.35 4.00
CA ALA A 73 -17.34 -7.31 4.58
C ALA A 73 -17.36 -6.00 3.77
N PRO A 74 -18.49 -5.25 3.78
CA PRO A 74 -18.55 -3.89 3.25
C PRO A 74 -17.74 -2.98 4.17
N ALA A 75 -16.46 -2.82 3.88
CA ALA A 75 -15.61 -1.94 4.67
C ALA A 75 -15.98 -0.48 4.37
N GLU A 76 -16.59 0.14 5.38
CA GLU A 76 -16.79 1.58 5.50
C GLU A 76 -15.41 2.28 5.35
N GLN A 77 -15.26 3.04 4.26
CA GLN A 77 -14.05 3.79 3.98
C GLN A 77 -14.22 5.17 4.62
N GLU A 78 -13.57 5.41 5.76
CA GLU A 78 -13.33 6.76 6.28
C GLU A 78 -12.36 7.47 5.33
N ASP A 79 -12.94 8.17 4.35
CA ASP A 79 -12.24 9.09 3.46
C ASP A 79 -11.78 10.31 4.27
N GLY A 80 -10.58 10.21 4.83
CA GLY A 80 -9.88 11.31 5.46
C GLY A 80 -9.30 12.31 4.44
N HIS A 81 -10.05 12.71 3.41
CA HIS A 81 -9.66 13.84 2.57
C HIS A 81 -10.05 15.16 3.26
N ARG A 82 -9.23 15.62 4.20
CA ARG A 82 -9.24 17.04 4.56
C ARG A 82 -8.14 17.76 3.79
N GLU A 83 -8.50 18.17 2.58
CA GLU A 83 -7.72 19.09 1.77
C GLU A 83 -8.16 20.52 2.10
N LYS A 84 -7.18 21.31 2.56
CA LYS A 84 -7.14 22.75 2.86
C LYS A 84 -7.68 23.22 4.22
#